data_AF-A0A833E8M8-F1
#
_entry.id   AF-A0A833E8M8-F1
#
_cell.length_a   1.000
_cell.length_b   1.000
_cell.length_c   1.000
_cell.angle_alpha   90.00
_cell.angle_beta   90.00
_cell.angle_gamma   90.00
#
_symmetry.space_group_name_H-M   'P 1'
#
loop_
_entity.id
_entity.type
_entity.pdbx_description
1 polymer ?
#
loop_
_entity_poly.entity_id
_entity_poly.type
_entity_poly.pdbx_seq_one_letter_code
_entity_poly.pdbx_strand_id
1 'polypeptide(L)'
;MDFANLLDAILDVVQDQPFLASFIISLVSNSIPYMAVPYLIVIAVFAGHVDSLLGKILLVLGGGFGAAIGKLIVYMLGRSVHMFLPEDTKENLDVFVKLFEKSMFVAILLFAALPLPDDLL
;
A
#
# COMPACT_ATOMS: atom_id res chain seq x y z
N MET A 1 30.11 -2.65 -4.62
CA MET A 1 29.40 -3.14 -3.43
C MET A 1 28.78 -4.45 -3.81
N ASP A 2 29.01 -5.49 -3.01
CA ASP A 2 28.36 -6.78 -3.21
C ASP A 2 26.88 -6.67 -2.83
N PHE A 3 26.00 -7.41 -3.50
CA PHE A 3 24.56 -7.35 -3.23
C PHE A 3 24.23 -7.75 -1.79
N ALA A 4 24.99 -8.71 -1.24
CA ALA A 4 24.89 -9.13 0.15
C ALA A 4 25.11 -7.96 1.13
N ASN A 5 26.17 -7.17 0.91
CA ASN A 5 26.50 -6.04 1.79
C ASN A 5 25.43 -4.94 1.77
N LEU A 6 24.72 -4.78 0.64
CA LEU A 6 23.60 -3.83 0.55
C LEU A 6 22.38 -4.35 1.31
N LEU A 7 22.08 -5.65 1.17
CA LEU A 7 20.95 -6.27 1.86
C LEU A 7 21.16 -6.20 3.38
N ASP A 8 22.35 -6.55 3.87
CA ASP A 8 22.67 -6.51 5.30
C ASP A 8 22.53 -5.08 5.85
N ALA A 9 23.03 -4.08 5.13
CA ALA A 9 22.87 -2.68 5.52
C ALA A 9 21.39 -2.23 5.59
N ILE A 10 20.53 -2.73 4.71
CA ILE A 10 19.08 -2.44 4.76
C ILE A 10 18.43 -3.14 5.97
N LEU A 11 18.80 -4.38 6.23
CA LEU A 11 18.28 -5.16 7.34
C LEU A 11 18.66 -4.55 8.70
N ASP A 12 19.89 -4.07 8.84
CA ASP A 12 20.36 -3.34 10.03
C ASP A 12 19.51 -2.08 10.27
N VAL A 13 19.24 -1.29 9.21
CA VAL A 13 18.39 -0.09 9.31
C VAL A 13 16.95 -0.45 9.71
N VAL A 14 16.43 -1.58 9.22
CA VAL A 14 15.10 -2.07 9.59
C VAL A 14 15.07 -2.53 11.05
N GLN A 15 16.15 -3.12 11.56
CA GLN A 15 16.26 -3.50 12.96
C GLN A 15 16.32 -2.28 13.89
N ASP A 16 17.09 -1.26 13.50
CA ASP A 16 17.25 -0.03 14.28
C ASP A 16 15.99 0.87 14.23
N GLN A 17 15.35 0.96 13.06
CA GLN A 17 14.21 1.86 12.80
C GLN A 17 13.07 1.12 12.07
N PRO A 18 12.43 0.13 12.72
CA PRO A 18 11.45 -0.76 12.09
C PRO A 18 10.23 -0.01 11.52
N PHE A 19 9.76 1.03 12.22
CA PHE A 19 8.64 1.83 11.77
C PHE A 19 8.98 2.66 10.52
N LEU A 20 10.09 3.41 10.55
CA LEU A 20 10.43 4.34 9.49
C LEU A 20 10.82 3.61 8.21
N ALA A 21 11.60 2.52 8.34
CA ALA A 21 12.02 1.72 7.20
C ALA A 21 10.81 1.08 6.49
N SER A 22 9.91 0.44 7.24
CA SER A 22 8.71 -0.17 6.66
C SER A 22 7.75 0.88 6.10
N PHE A 23 7.64 2.04 6.74
CA PHE A 23 6.83 3.16 6.26
C PHE A 23 7.28 3.66 4.89
N ILE A 24 8.57 3.99 4.72
CA ILE A 24 9.08 4.55 3.46
C ILE A 24 8.94 3.53 2.33
N ILE A 25 9.31 2.27 2.58
CA ILE A 25 9.23 1.21 1.57
C ILE A 25 7.78 0.96 1.15
N SER A 26 6.86 0.91 2.11
CA SER A 26 5.44 0.69 1.83
C SER A 26 4.82 1.90 1.13
N LEU A 27 5.18 3.12 1.53
CA LEU A 27 4.72 4.36 0.91
C LEU A 27 5.14 4.40 -0.56
N VAL A 28 6.43 4.26 -0.84
CA VAL A 28 6.94 4.32 -2.22
C VAL A 28 6.32 3.22 -3.09
N SER A 29 6.23 1.99 -2.56
CA SER A 29 5.67 0.87 -3.31
C SER A 29 4.17 1.03 -3.60
N ASN A 30 3.40 1.60 -2.66
CA ASN A 30 1.94 1.76 -2.80
C ASN A 30 1.53 3.10 -3.44
N SER A 31 2.45 4.06 -3.61
CA SER A 31 2.19 5.34 -4.26
C SER A 31 2.17 5.27 -5.79
N ILE A 32 2.57 4.15 -6.38
CA ILE A 32 2.64 3.97 -7.84
C ILE A 32 1.38 3.25 -8.31
N PRO A 33 0.51 3.88 -9.11
CA PRO A 33 -0.67 3.22 -9.66
C PRO A 33 -0.29 1.99 -10.49
N TYR A 34 -1.03 0.89 -10.34
CA TYR A 34 -0.88 -0.36 -11.12
C TYR A 34 0.49 -1.06 -10.99
N MET A 35 1.28 -0.75 -9.97
CA MET A 35 2.54 -1.43 -9.72
C MET A 35 2.33 -2.64 -8.81
N ALA A 36 2.37 -3.85 -9.36
CA ALA A 36 2.28 -5.10 -8.60
C ALA A 36 3.62 -5.45 -7.93
N VAL A 37 4.21 -4.52 -7.17
CA VAL A 37 5.42 -4.82 -6.38
C VAL A 37 4.98 -5.71 -5.22
N PRO A 38 5.63 -6.86 -4.99
CA PRO A 38 5.28 -7.76 -3.88
C PRO A 38 5.80 -7.20 -2.54
N TYR A 39 5.31 -6.03 -2.13
CA TYR A 39 5.77 -5.32 -0.94
C TYR A 39 5.51 -6.13 0.33
N LEU A 40 4.46 -6.94 0.36
CA LEU A 40 4.16 -7.87 1.46
C LEU A 40 5.28 -8.89 1.68
N ILE A 41 5.96 -9.36 0.62
CA ILE A 41 7.11 -10.27 0.76
C ILE A 41 8.26 -9.54 1.45
N VAL A 42 8.52 -8.29 1.06
CA VAL A 42 9.59 -7.47 1.66
C VAL A 42 9.32 -7.24 3.15
N ILE A 43 8.09 -6.87 3.51
CA ILE A 43 7.67 -6.71 4.91
C ILE A 43 7.77 -8.04 5.69
N ALA A 44 7.42 -9.17 5.08
CA ALA A 44 7.53 -10.48 5.71
C ALA A 44 8.99 -10.86 5.99
N VAL A 45 9.91 -10.57 5.07
CA VAL A 45 11.36 -10.77 5.26
C VAL A 45 11.86 -9.89 6.41
N PHE A 46 11.46 -8.61 6.44
CA PHE A 46 11.81 -7.70 7.54
C PHE A 46 11.28 -8.17 8.89
N ALA A 47 10.04 -8.67 8.95
CA ALA A 47 9.44 -9.20 10.17
C ALA A 47 10.14 -10.48 10.67
N GLY A 48 10.80 -11.22 9.78
CA GLY A 48 11.66 -12.35 10.12
C GLY A 48 13.01 -11.94 10.73
N HIS A 49 13.49 -10.73 10.43
CA HIS A 49 14.78 -10.22 10.90
C HIS A 49 14.68 -9.42 12.22
N VAL A 50 13.56 -8.73 12.47
CA VAL A 50 13.37 -7.98 13.72
C VAL A 50 13.09 -8.92 14.88
N ASP A 51 13.97 -8.97 15.89
CA ASP A 51 13.82 -9.91 17.01
C ASP A 51 12.71 -9.53 18.00
N SER A 52 12.52 -8.24 18.26
CA SER A 52 11.62 -7.78 19.32
C SER A 52 10.15 -7.76 18.87
N LEU A 53 9.23 -8.21 19.73
CA LEU A 53 7.79 -8.14 19.47
C LEU A 53 7.32 -6.70 19.23
N LEU A 54 7.85 -5.75 20.01
CA LEU A 54 7.56 -4.33 19.85
C LEU A 54 8.07 -3.80 18.51
N GLY A 55 9.26 -4.21 18.07
CA GLY A 55 9.79 -3.88 16.76
C GLY A 55 8.93 -4.43 15.62
N LYS A 56 8.41 -5.66 15.73
CA LYS A 56 7.46 -6.23 14.76
C LYS A 56 6.15 -5.46 14.69
N ILE A 57 5.61 -5.05 15.83
CA ILE A 57 4.40 -4.19 15.87
C ILE A 57 4.67 -2.85 15.19
N LEU A 58 5.79 -2.21 15.50
CA LEU A 58 6.20 -0.95 14.86
C LEU A 58 6.39 -1.11 13.35
N LEU A 59 6.99 -2.21 12.90
CA LEU A 59 7.18 -2.54 11.51
C LEU A 59 5.83 -2.70 10.79
N VAL A 60 4.88 -3.44 11.36
CA VAL A 60 3.54 -3.63 10.78
C VAL A 60 2.76 -2.32 10.75
N LEU A 61 2.81 -1.53 11.83
CA LEU A 61 2.15 -0.23 11.88
C LEU A 61 2.75 0.75 10.87
N GLY A 62 4.07 0.83 10.79
CA GLY A 62 4.77 1.68 9.83
C GLY A 62 4.44 1.29 8.39
N GLY A 63 4.48 -0.01 8.08
CA GLY A 63 4.15 -0.51 6.75
C GLY A 63 2.69 -0.29 6.38
N GLY A 64 1.77 -0.55 7.31
CA GLY A 64 0.34 -0.28 7.12
C GLY A 64 0.04 1.21 6.91
N PHE A 65 0.65 2.10 7.70
CA PHE A 65 0.51 3.55 7.51
C PHE A 65 1.10 4.02 6.19
N GLY A 66 2.29 3.53 5.83
CA GLY A 66 2.94 3.85 4.56
C GLY A 66 2.07 3.43 3.38
N ALA A 67 1.55 2.20 3.40
CA ALA A 67 0.65 1.68 2.38
C ALA A 67 -0.65 2.51 2.30
N ALA A 68 -1.29 2.82 3.43
CA ALA A 68 -2.51 3.61 3.47
C ALA A 68 -2.32 5.01 2.87
N ILE A 69 -1.22 5.70 3.21
CA ILE A 69 -0.89 7.01 2.62
C ILE A 69 -0.55 6.87 1.14
N GLY A 70 0.17 5.82 0.75
CA GLY A 70 0.47 5.54 -0.66
C GLY A 70 -0.79 5.41 -1.50
N LYS A 71 -1.75 4.62 -1.01
CA LYS A 71 -3.08 4.47 -1.65
C LYS A 71 -3.87 5.77 -1.65
N LEU A 72 -3.77 6.60 -0.61
CA LEU A 72 -4.40 7.92 -0.60
C LEU A 72 -3.85 8.82 -1.72
N ILE A 73 -2.54 8.79 -1.96
CA ILE A 73 -1.91 9.53 -3.06
C ILE A 73 -2.45 9.06 -4.40
N VAL A 74 -2.51 7.74 -4.63
CA VAL A 74 -3.08 7.17 -5.87
C VAL A 74 -4.55 7.56 -6.03
N TYR A 75 -5.33 7.51 -4.95
CA TYR A 75 -6.74 7.94 -4.96
C TYR A 75 -6.88 9.41 -5.33
N MET A 76 -6.06 10.30 -4.75
CA MET A 76 -6.08 11.73 -5.05
C MET A 76 -5.68 12.01 -6.50
N LEU A 77 -4.70 11.27 -7.03
CA LEU A 77 -4.33 11.35 -8.45
C LEU A 77 -5.49 10.92 -9.36
N GLY A 78 -6.10 9.77 -9.11
CA GLY A 78 -7.26 9.29 -9.88
C GLY A 78 -8.45 10.25 -9.80
N ARG A 79 -8.73 10.79 -8.61
CA ARG A 79 -9.78 11.81 -8.41
C ARG A 79 -9.47 13.11 -9.14
N SER A 80 -8.20 13.51 -9.23
CA SER A 80 -7.81 14.71 -9.95
C SER A 80 -7.98 14.55 -11.46
N VAL A 81 -7.67 13.36 -12.00
CA VAL A 81 -7.95 13.02 -13.42
C VAL A 81 -9.44 13.14 -13.73
N HIS A 82 -10.31 12.73 -12.79
CA HIS A 82 -11.77 12.84 -12.98
C HIS A 82 -12.23 14.29 -13.25
N MET A 83 -11.58 15.31 -12.67
CA MET A 83 -11.94 16.70 -12.92
C MET A 83 -11.73 17.11 -14.39
N PHE A 84 -10.73 16.54 -15.06
CA PHE A 84 -10.38 16.82 -16.45
C PHE A 84 -11.16 15.97 -17.48
N LEU A 85 -12.05 15.08 -17.03
CA LEU A 85 -12.86 14.26 -17.93
C LEU A 85 -13.98 15.08 -18.62
N PRO A 86 -14.36 14.76 -19.87
CA PRO A 86 -15.54 15.30 -20.55
C PRO A 86 -16.85 14.99 -19.79
N GLU A 87 -17.86 15.85 -19.91
CA GLU A 87 -19.19 15.66 -19.30
C GLU A 87 -19.78 14.27 -19.60
N ASP A 88 -19.73 13.82 -20.85
CA ASP A 88 -20.29 12.53 -21.29
C ASP A 88 -19.63 11.35 -20.55
N THR A 89 -18.34 11.44 -20.23
CA THR A 89 -17.62 10.39 -19.48
C THR A 89 -17.95 10.44 -18.00
N LYS A 90 -18.13 11.64 -17.44
CA LYS A 90 -18.53 11.83 -16.04
C LYS A 90 -19.93 11.27 -15.78
N GLU A 91 -20.90 11.53 -16.66
CA GLU A 91 -22.27 11.03 -16.51
C GLU A 91 -22.33 9.49 -16.51
N ASN A 92 -21.58 8.85 -17.41
CA ASN A 92 -21.49 7.38 -17.44
C ASN A 92 -20.84 6.81 -16.17
N LEU A 93 -19.79 7.45 -15.65
CA LEU A 93 -19.15 7.07 -14.39
C LEU A 93 -20.09 7.26 -13.19
N ASP A 94 -20.86 8.34 -13.13
CA ASP A 94 -21.78 8.61 -12.04
C ASP A 94 -22.92 7.59 -11.96
N VAL A 95 -23.42 7.15 -13.11
CA VAL A 95 -24.41 6.06 -13.17
C VAL A 95 -23.80 4.75 -12.66
N PHE A 96 -22.56 4.44 -13.04
CA PHE A 96 -21.85 3.27 -12.54
C PHE A 96 -21.63 3.35 -11.03
N VAL A 97 -21.13 4.47 -10.51
CA VAL A 97 -20.90 4.67 -9.07
C VAL A 97 -22.20 4.49 -8.27
N LYS A 98 -23.32 5.09 -8.72
CA LYS A 98 -24.64 4.94 -8.07
C LYS A 98 -25.12 3.49 -7.99
N LEU A 99 -24.77 2.66 -8.98
CA LEU A 99 -25.13 1.24 -8.98
C LEU A 99 -24.44 0.47 -7.85
N PHE A 100 -23.19 0.82 -7.54
CA PHE A 100 -22.39 0.13 -6.52
C PHE A 100 -22.38 0.82 -5.16
N GLU A 101 -22.86 2.06 -5.04
CA GLU A 101 -22.77 2.90 -3.84
C GLU A 101 -23.24 2.20 -2.56
N LYS A 102 -24.36 1.45 -2.61
CA LYS A 102 -24.93 0.78 -1.43
C LYS A 102 -24.07 -0.36 -0.87
N SER A 103 -23.28 -1.03 -1.71
CA SER A 103 -22.55 -2.25 -1.32
C SER A 103 -21.04 -2.08 -1.40
N MET A 104 -20.56 -1.03 -2.05
CA MET A 104 -19.14 -0.79 -2.30
C MET A 104 -18.34 -0.65 -1.00
N PHE A 105 -18.87 0.05 0.01
CA PHE A 105 -18.17 0.16 1.30
C PHE A 105 -17.97 -1.21 1.97
N VAL A 106 -19.02 -2.02 2.07
CA VAL A 106 -18.95 -3.35 2.68
C VAL A 106 -18.08 -4.28 1.85
N ALA A 107 -18.16 -4.20 0.53
CA ALA A 107 -17.32 -4.97 -0.38
C ALA A 107 -15.83 -4.63 -0.19
N ILE A 108 -15.46 -3.35 -0.16
CA ILE A 108 -14.08 -2.90 0.08
C ILE A 108 -13.60 -3.34 1.47
N LEU A 109 -14.44 -3.20 2.50
CA LEU A 109 -14.09 -3.62 3.87
C LEU A 109 -13.82 -5.13 3.94
N LEU A 110 -14.69 -5.94 3.33
CA LEU A 110 -14.49 -7.40 3.27
C LEU A 110 -13.26 -7.75 2.45
N PHE A 111 -13.02 -7.07 1.33
CA PHE A 111 -11.88 -7.33 0.47
C PHE A 111 -10.55 -7.02 1.18
N ALA A 112 -10.50 -5.94 1.96
CA ALA A 112 -9.34 -5.56 2.76
C ALA A 112 -9.14 -6.46 4.00
N ALA A 113 -10.22 -7.01 4.55
CA ALA A 113 -10.16 -7.92 5.70
C ALA A 113 -9.79 -9.35 5.30
N LEU A 114 -10.12 -9.76 4.08
CA LEU A 114 -9.71 -11.04 3.52
C LEU A 114 -8.30 -10.94 2.93
N PRO A 115 -7.54 -12.06 2.89
CA PRO A 115 -6.23 -12.12 2.24
C PRO A 115 -6.39 -12.17 0.72
N LEU A 116 -7.13 -11.21 0.15
CA LEU A 116 -7.31 -11.07 -1.29
C LEU A 116 -6.24 -10.13 -1.84
N PRO A 117 -5.67 -10.44 -3.01
CA PRO A 117 -4.69 -9.56 -3.62
C PRO A 117 -5.40 -8.31 -4.15
N ASP A 118 -5.23 -7.18 -3.48
CA ASP A 118 -5.78 -5.89 -3.88
C ASP A 118 -4.97 -5.22 -5.01
N ASP A 119 -3.74 -5.69 -5.25
CA ASP A 119 -2.80 -5.18 -6.26
C ASP A 119 -2.66 -6.03 -7.54
N LEU A 120 -3.37 -7.17 -7.67
CA LEU A 120 -3.30 -8.09 -8.83
C LEU A 120 -4.53 -8.06 -9.76
N LEU A 121 -5.40 -7.05 -9.63
CA LEU A 121 -6.59 -6.91 -10.48
C LEU A 121 -6.30 -6.21 -11.82
#